data_AF-A0AAW8T6X4-F1
#
_entry.id   AF-A0AAW8T6X4-F1
#
_cell.length_a   1.000
_cell.length_b   1.000
_cell.length_c   1.000
_cell.angle_alpha   90.00
_cell.angle_beta   90.00
_cell.angle_gamma   90.00
#
_symmetry.space_group_name_H-M   'P 1'
#
loop_
_entity.id
_entity.type
_entity.pdbx_description
1 polymer ?
#
loop_
_entity_poly.entity_id
_entity_poly.type
_entity_poly.pdbx_seq_one_letter_code
_entity_poly.pdbx_strand_id
1 'polypeptide(L)'
;MNNDEYTVGYVLKKIEDSEPDTEHSKVIFKSEEGLEDDNLKSGRRDWIILSEIYGDRYETKSQLFHLRNYLQFKLHDGLEETDNFKKKCYRYIRNAALILYIREVVFGEKKEDLQPLVKEIEEYYINGGKINTAYKIAKKSISN
;
A
#
# COMPACT_ATOMS: atom_id res chain seq x y z
N MET A 1 -11.54 -20.48 -1.38
CA MET A 1 -12.01 -19.40 -0.48
C MET A 1 -13.02 -18.55 -1.23
N ASN A 2 -14.20 -18.32 -0.66
CA ASN A 2 -15.24 -17.53 -1.31
C ASN A 2 -14.82 -16.06 -1.38
N ASN A 3 -15.04 -15.41 -2.53
CA ASN A 3 -14.66 -14.02 -2.75
C ASN A 3 -15.47 -13.01 -1.91
N ASP A 4 -16.52 -13.47 -1.21
CA ASP A 4 -17.44 -12.64 -0.43
C ASP A 4 -17.04 -12.50 1.04
N GLU A 5 -15.94 -13.13 1.47
CA GLU A 5 -15.50 -13.15 2.87
C GLU A 5 -14.67 -11.90 3.27
N TYR A 6 -14.13 -11.18 2.30
CA TYR A 6 -13.28 -10.01 2.54
C TYR A 6 -14.08 -8.70 2.40
N THR A 7 -14.84 -8.35 3.42
CA THR A 7 -15.45 -7.02 3.51
C THR A 7 -14.43 -5.97 3.98
N VAL A 8 -14.68 -4.69 3.73
CA VAL A 8 -13.82 -3.61 4.20
C VAL A 8 -13.67 -3.63 5.74
N GLY A 9 -14.78 -3.84 6.46
CA GLY A 9 -14.77 -3.96 7.91
C GLY A 9 -13.98 -5.17 8.41
N TYR A 10 -14.06 -6.31 7.71
CA TYR A 10 -13.21 -7.47 8.01
C TYR A 10 -11.72 -7.12 7.87
N VAL A 11 -11.34 -6.42 6.80
CA VAL A 11 -9.93 -6.05 6.59
C VAL A 11 -9.45 -5.09 7.67
N LEU A 12 -10.22 -4.08 8.03
CA LEU A 12 -9.88 -3.15 9.11
C LEU A 12 -9.63 -3.87 10.43
N LYS A 13 -10.54 -4.77 10.82
CA LYS A 13 -10.36 -5.58 12.03
C LYS A 13 -9.13 -6.48 11.95
N LYS A 14 -8.90 -7.12 10.79
CA LYS A 14 -7.78 -8.03 10.58
C LYS A 14 -6.42 -7.33 10.74
N ILE A 15 -6.32 -6.05 10.35
CA ILE A 15 -5.08 -5.28 10.42
C ILE A 15 -4.89 -4.52 11.74
N GLU A 16 -5.88 -4.48 12.63
CA GLU A 16 -5.73 -3.88 13.96
C GLU A 16 -4.85 -4.74 14.87
N ASP A 17 -4.96 -6.07 14.73
CA ASP A 17 -4.21 -7.05 15.53
C ASP A 17 -2.93 -7.55 14.84
N SER A 18 -2.55 -6.97 13.69
CA SER A 18 -1.39 -7.42 12.91
C SER A 18 -0.14 -6.60 13.18
N GLU A 19 1.01 -7.20 12.88
CA GLU A 19 2.28 -6.48 12.83
C GLU A 19 2.21 -5.31 11.83
N PRO A 20 2.89 -4.17 12.11
CA PRO A 20 2.87 -2.99 11.23
C PRO A 20 3.34 -3.25 9.80
N ASP A 21 4.28 -4.18 9.64
CA ASP A 21 4.88 -4.56 8.37
C ASP A 21 5.27 -6.05 8.39
N THR A 22 5.40 -6.65 7.21
CA THR A 22 5.95 -8.00 7.04
C THR A 22 7.41 -7.93 6.57
N GLU A 23 8.13 -9.05 6.66
CA GLU A 23 9.51 -9.11 6.15
C GLU A 23 9.57 -8.75 4.66
N HIS A 24 8.65 -9.27 3.85
CA HIS A 24 8.60 -8.97 2.42
C HIS A 24 8.19 -7.52 2.13
N SER A 25 7.22 -6.97 2.88
CA SER A 25 6.84 -5.56 2.70
C SER A 25 8.00 -4.62 3.01
N LYS A 26 8.80 -4.91 4.06
CA LYS A 26 10.00 -4.14 4.42
C LYS A 26 11.09 -4.20 3.36
N VAL A 27 11.31 -5.37 2.75
CA VAL A 27 12.31 -5.55 1.69
C VAL A 27 11.94 -4.73 0.46
N ILE A 28 10.69 -4.81 0.01
CA ILE A 28 10.23 -4.05 -1.16
C ILE A 28 10.10 -2.56 -0.86
N PHE A 29 9.67 -2.15 0.35
CA PHE A 29 9.57 -0.75 0.74
C PHE A 29 10.90 -0.01 0.55
N LYS A 30 12.03 -0.63 0.92
CA LYS A 30 13.35 -0.01 0.72
C LYS A 30 13.69 0.19 -0.76
N SER A 31 13.24 -0.71 -1.64
CA SER A 31 13.49 -0.65 -3.08
C SER A 31 12.49 0.23 -3.84
N GLU A 32 11.26 0.38 -3.33
CA GLU A 32 10.17 1.17 -3.93
C GLU A 32 10.14 2.62 -3.40
N GLU A 33 10.42 2.84 -2.11
CA GLU A 33 10.28 4.14 -1.44
C GLU A 33 11.60 4.75 -0.94
N GLY A 34 12.67 3.95 -0.75
CA GLY A 34 13.97 4.44 -0.27
C GLY A 34 14.69 5.44 -1.21
N LEU A 35 14.18 5.62 -2.44
CA LEU A 35 14.71 6.58 -3.44
C LEU A 35 13.82 7.82 -3.65
N GLU A 36 12.59 7.84 -3.10
CA GLU A 36 11.67 8.98 -3.24
C GLU A 36 11.74 9.97 -2.06
N ASP A 37 12.09 9.52 -0.85
CA ASP A 37 12.26 10.40 0.32
C ASP A 37 13.44 11.38 0.17
N ASP A 38 14.49 11.02 -0.60
CA ASP A 38 15.68 11.87 -0.82
C ASP A 38 15.46 13.02 -1.84
N ASN A 39 14.36 13.02 -2.60
CA ASN A 39 14.13 13.97 -3.71
C ASN A 39 12.89 14.88 -3.55
N LEU A 40 12.33 15.00 -2.33
CA LEU A 40 11.12 15.80 -2.07
C LEU A 40 11.34 17.32 -2.20
N LYS A 41 11.26 17.82 -3.44
CA LYS A 41 10.75 19.16 -3.77
C LYS A 41 9.51 19.02 -4.65
N SER A 42 8.33 19.23 -4.04
CA SER A 42 6.98 19.33 -4.62
C SER A 42 6.27 18.01 -5.02
N GLY A 43 5.15 17.71 -4.34
CA GLY A 43 4.26 16.57 -4.60
C GLY A 43 4.18 15.54 -3.47
N ARG A 44 3.94 16.00 -2.24
CA ARG A 44 3.80 15.14 -1.05
C ARG A 44 2.65 14.14 -1.26
N ARG A 45 2.93 12.83 -1.14
CA ARG A 45 1.89 11.78 -1.12
C ARG A 45 1.01 12.02 0.11
N ASP A 46 -0.32 12.00 -0.04
CA ASP A 46 -1.27 12.29 1.04
C ASP A 46 -0.99 11.46 2.30
N TRP A 47 -0.56 10.20 2.16
CA TRP A 47 -0.24 9.35 3.30
C TRP A 47 1.00 9.80 4.10
N ILE A 48 1.98 10.45 3.46
CA ILE A 48 3.15 11.04 4.15
C ILE A 48 2.68 12.25 4.97
N ILE A 49 1.83 13.11 4.41
CA ILE A 49 1.23 14.23 5.15
C ILE A 49 0.40 13.71 6.33
N LEU A 50 -0.40 12.66 6.11
CA LEU A 50 -1.16 12.03 7.18
C LEU A 50 -0.22 11.43 8.24
N SER A 51 0.91 10.83 7.85
CA SER A 51 1.93 10.34 8.79
C SER A 51 2.58 11.46 9.61
N GLU A 52 2.80 12.63 9.01
CA GLU A 52 3.35 13.82 9.68
C GLU A 52 2.33 14.44 10.65
N ILE A 53 1.04 14.42 10.30
CA ILE A 53 -0.05 15.01 11.11
C ILE A 53 -0.46 14.09 12.27
N TYR A 54 -0.55 12.78 12.02
CA TYR A 54 -1.07 11.80 12.97
C TYR A 54 0.02 10.95 13.63
N GLY A 55 1.28 11.38 13.49
CA GLY A 55 2.46 10.53 13.67
C GLY A 55 2.83 10.11 15.08
N ASP A 56 2.28 10.76 16.12
CA ASP A 56 2.73 10.51 17.49
C ASP A 56 2.15 9.24 18.14
N ARG A 57 1.47 8.36 17.39
CA ARG A 57 0.84 7.15 17.98
C ARG A 57 1.11 5.81 17.32
N TYR A 58 1.72 5.73 16.15
CA TYR A 58 2.01 4.45 15.48
C TYR A 58 3.24 4.60 14.62
N GLU A 59 4.03 3.55 14.43
CA GLU A 59 5.13 3.48 13.46
C GLU A 59 4.68 4.03 12.09
N THR A 60 5.01 5.30 11.85
CA THR A 60 4.26 6.23 11.00
C THR A 60 4.37 5.98 9.51
N LYS A 61 5.24 5.06 9.11
CA LYS A 61 5.55 4.74 7.72
C LYS A 61 5.40 3.25 7.39
N SER A 62 4.52 2.55 8.11
CA SER A 62 4.27 1.11 7.93
C SER A 62 3.16 0.83 6.90
N GLN A 63 3.15 -0.37 6.32
CA GLN A 63 2.09 -0.77 5.38
C GLN A 63 0.73 -0.92 6.07
N LEU A 64 0.71 -1.28 7.35
CA LEU A 64 -0.49 -1.23 8.18
C LEU A 64 -1.07 0.19 8.21
N PHE A 65 -0.24 1.20 8.51
CA PHE A 65 -0.67 2.59 8.55
C PHE A 65 -1.20 3.05 7.18
N HIS A 66 -0.51 2.70 6.10
CA HIS A 66 -0.93 3.01 4.74
C HIS A 66 -2.30 2.39 4.41
N LEU A 67 -2.48 1.10 4.68
CA LEU A 67 -3.73 0.39 4.42
C LEU A 67 -4.88 0.95 5.26
N ARG A 68 -4.65 1.18 6.56
CA ARG A 68 -5.66 1.71 7.48
C ARG A 68 -6.17 3.07 7.00
N ASN A 69 -5.28 4.00 6.69
CA ASN A 69 -5.68 5.33 6.22
C ASN A 69 -6.40 5.28 4.87
N TYR A 70 -5.91 4.44 3.95
CA TYR A 70 -6.57 4.25 2.67
C TYR A 70 -8.02 3.77 2.84
N LEU A 71 -8.27 2.79 3.72
CA LEU A 71 -9.60 2.28 3.99
C LEU A 71 -10.48 3.30 4.73
N GLN A 72 -9.95 3.99 5.73
CA GLN A 72 -10.67 5.04 6.46
C GLN A 72 -11.11 6.18 5.53
N PHE A 73 -10.22 6.60 4.62
CA PHE A 73 -10.57 7.58 3.59
C PHE A 73 -11.70 7.08 2.69
N LYS A 74 -11.64 5.82 2.25
CA LYS A 74 -12.69 5.25 1.39
C LYS A 74 -14.04 5.14 2.09
N LEU A 75 -14.06 4.78 3.38
CA LEU A 75 -15.28 4.76 4.17
C LEU A 75 -15.88 6.16 4.31
N HIS A 76 -15.05 7.18 4.56
CA HIS A 76 -15.49 8.56 4.60
C HIS A 76 -16.03 9.06 3.24
N ASP A 77 -15.50 8.55 2.12
CA ASP A 77 -15.91 8.87 0.74
C ASP A 77 -17.11 8.03 0.24
N GLY A 78 -17.85 7.38 1.16
CA GLY A 78 -19.10 6.68 0.85
C GLY A 78 -18.98 5.19 0.54
N LEU A 79 -17.83 4.57 0.80
CA LEU A 79 -17.72 3.11 0.83
C LEU A 79 -18.33 2.57 2.14
N GLU A 80 -18.96 1.40 2.10
CA GLU A 80 -19.52 0.77 3.30
C GLU A 80 -18.58 -0.29 3.87
N GLU A 81 -18.65 -0.57 5.17
CA GLU A 81 -17.85 -1.65 5.78
C GLU A 81 -18.17 -3.03 5.20
N THR A 82 -19.40 -3.22 4.72
CA THR A 82 -19.90 -4.44 4.08
C THR A 82 -19.48 -4.58 2.62
N ASP A 83 -18.89 -3.55 2.02
CA ASP A 83 -18.42 -3.60 0.64
C ASP A 83 -17.29 -4.62 0.47
N ASN A 84 -17.25 -5.24 -0.71
CA ASN A 84 -16.22 -6.21 -1.06
C ASN A 84 -14.85 -5.52 -1.26
N PHE A 85 -13.92 -5.75 -0.34
CA PHE A 85 -12.59 -5.14 -0.34
C PHE A 85 -11.82 -5.43 -1.64
N LYS A 86 -11.86 -6.67 -2.14
CA LYS A 86 -11.15 -7.05 -3.35
C LYS A 86 -11.59 -6.22 -4.56
N LYS A 87 -12.91 -6.05 -4.70
CA LYS A 87 -13.52 -5.35 -5.83
C LYS A 87 -13.48 -3.83 -5.68
N LYS A 88 -13.60 -3.29 -4.48
CA LYS A 88 -13.75 -1.84 -4.26
C LYS A 88 -12.46 -1.12 -3.92
N CYS A 89 -11.49 -1.84 -3.36
CA CYS A 89 -10.24 -1.30 -2.82
C CYS A 89 -9.02 -1.95 -3.47
N TYR A 90 -8.79 -3.23 -3.19
CA TYR A 90 -7.54 -3.94 -3.53
C TYR A 90 -7.15 -3.84 -5.00
N ARG A 91 -8.11 -4.02 -5.93
CA ARG A 91 -7.85 -3.97 -7.38
C ARG A 91 -7.23 -2.66 -7.88
N TYR A 92 -7.34 -1.58 -7.10
CA TYR A 92 -6.83 -0.25 -7.42
C TYR A 92 -5.48 0.05 -6.77
N ILE A 93 -5.04 -0.78 -5.84
CA ILE A 93 -3.74 -0.62 -5.19
C ILE A 93 -2.65 -1.03 -6.18
N ARG A 94 -1.64 -0.18 -6.29
CA ARG A 94 -0.49 -0.36 -7.19
C ARG A 94 0.86 -0.40 -6.48
N ASN A 95 0.89 -0.01 -5.21
CA ASN A 95 2.11 -0.03 -4.41
C ASN A 95 2.46 -1.49 -4.06
N ALA A 96 3.67 -1.91 -4.42
CA ALA A 96 4.06 -3.31 -4.37
C ALA A 96 4.25 -3.78 -2.92
N ALA A 97 4.85 -2.94 -2.06
CA ALA A 97 4.99 -3.22 -0.64
C ALA A 97 3.62 -3.42 0.05
N LEU A 98 2.65 -2.55 -0.25
CA LEU A 98 1.28 -2.64 0.27
C LEU A 98 0.54 -3.89 -0.23
N ILE A 99 0.74 -4.26 -1.50
CA ILE A 99 0.15 -5.49 -2.06
C ILE A 99 0.68 -6.72 -1.33
N LEU A 100 2.00 -6.82 -1.11
CA LEU A 100 2.60 -7.94 -0.39
C LEU A 100 2.06 -8.03 1.04
N TYR A 101 2.01 -6.90 1.74
CA TYR A 101 1.43 -6.82 3.08
C TYR A 101 -0.02 -7.34 3.11
N ILE A 102 -0.87 -6.90 2.17
CA ILE A 102 -2.26 -7.37 2.07
C ILE A 102 -2.33 -8.88 1.84
N ARG A 103 -1.50 -9.42 0.94
CA ARG A 103 -1.53 -10.86 0.64
C ARG A 103 -1.11 -11.70 1.84
N GLU A 104 -0.09 -11.28 2.59
CA GLU A 104 0.36 -11.96 3.80
C GLU A 104 -0.65 -11.83 4.95
N VAL A 105 -1.04 -10.60 5.30
CA VAL A 105 -1.80 -10.32 6.52
C VAL A 105 -3.30 -10.55 6.32
N VAL A 106 -3.85 -10.08 5.20
CA VAL A 106 -5.29 -10.12 4.95
C VAL A 106 -5.68 -11.45 4.34
N PHE A 107 -4.97 -11.88 3.29
CA PHE A 107 -5.32 -13.12 2.58
C PHE A 107 -4.69 -14.37 3.19
N GLY A 108 -3.74 -14.22 4.12
CA GLY A 108 -3.09 -15.35 4.79
C GLY A 108 -2.23 -16.20 3.83
N GLU A 109 -1.78 -15.61 2.72
CA GLU A 109 -0.88 -16.29 1.80
C GLU A 109 0.47 -16.52 2.47
N LYS A 110 1.05 -17.70 2.24
CA LYS A 110 2.29 -18.06 2.89
C LYS A 110 3.48 -17.41 2.18
N LYS A 111 4.57 -17.23 2.92
CA LYS A 111 5.80 -16.62 2.42
C LYS A 111 6.34 -17.35 1.19
N GLU A 112 6.26 -18.68 1.17
CA GLU A 112 6.77 -19.51 0.08
C GLU A 112 5.99 -19.25 -1.23
N ASP A 113 4.69 -18.99 -1.13
CA ASP A 113 3.82 -18.72 -2.28
C ASP A 113 4.06 -17.33 -2.88
N LEU A 114 4.55 -16.39 -2.07
CA LEU A 114 4.81 -15.00 -2.46
C LEU A 114 6.23 -14.77 -2.95
N GLN A 115 7.15 -15.67 -2.67
CA GLN A 115 8.55 -15.52 -3.02
C GLN A 115 8.81 -15.32 -4.53
N PRO A 116 8.07 -15.96 -5.46
CA PRO A 116 8.18 -15.64 -6.89
C PRO A 116 7.81 -14.19 -7.21
N LEU A 117 6.75 -13.66 -6.58
CA LEU A 117 6.31 -12.29 -6.76
C LEU A 117 7.32 -11.29 -6.19
N VAL A 118 7.90 -11.58 -5.02
CA VAL A 118 8.96 -10.75 -4.43
C VAL A 118 10.14 -10.63 -5.38
N LYS A 119 10.60 -11.75 -5.96
CA LYS A 119 11.69 -11.75 -6.94
C LYS A 119 11.34 -10.94 -8.19
N GLU A 120 10.13 -11.10 -8.72
CA GLU A 120 9.67 -10.31 -9.88
C GLU A 120 9.71 -8.81 -9.59
N ILE A 121 9.26 -8.40 -8.41
CA ILE A 121 9.27 -6.99 -7.97
C ILE A 121 10.72 -6.50 -7.78
N GLU A 122 11.59 -7.29 -7.13
CA GLU A 122 13.01 -6.95 -6.97
C GLU A 122 13.71 -6.79 -8.33
N GLU A 123 13.52 -7.74 -9.24
CA GLU A 123 14.06 -7.68 -10.60
C GLU A 123 13.52 -6.47 -11.38
N TYR A 124 12.25 -6.13 -11.23
CA TYR A 124 11.66 -4.95 -11.84
C TYR A 124 12.40 -3.67 -11.40
N TYR A 125 12.64 -3.50 -10.10
CA TYR A 125 13.33 -2.31 -9.58
C TYR A 125 14.83 -2.31 -9.90
N ILE A 126 15.51 -3.47 -9.85
CA ILE A 126 16.93 -3.61 -10.24
C ILE A 126 17.14 -3.20 -11.71
N ASN A 127 16.19 -3.53 -12.58
CA ASN A 127 16.28 -3.25 -14.02
C ASN A 127 15.76 -1.86 -14.43
N GLY A 128 15.66 -0.91 -13.49
CA GLY A 128 15.24 0.46 -13.78
C GLY A 128 13.74 0.60 -14.07
N GLY A 129 12.93 -0.30 -13.53
CA GLY A 129 11.47 -0.20 -13.50
C GLY A 129 11.03 1.16 -12.96
N LYS A 130 9.96 1.71 -13.53
CA LYS A 130 9.42 3.00 -13.08
C LYS A 130 8.74 2.80 -11.75
N ILE A 131 9.31 3.37 -10.69
CA ILE A 131 8.60 3.64 -9.44
C ILE A 131 7.28 4.32 -9.80
N ASN A 132 6.20 3.87 -9.15
CA ASN A 132 4.81 4.11 -9.50
C ASN A 132 4.57 5.56 -10.01
N THR A 133 4.56 5.72 -11.33
CA THR A 133 4.52 7.02 -12.00
C THR A 133 3.12 7.66 -11.98
N ALA A 134 2.58 7.96 -10.79
CA ALA A 134 1.59 9.04 -10.67
C ALA A 134 2.16 10.39 -11.17
N TYR A 135 3.49 10.51 -11.21
CA TYR A 135 4.25 11.66 -11.71
C TYR A 135 4.12 11.94 -13.22
N LYS A 136 3.85 10.95 -14.09
CA LYS A 136 3.88 11.18 -15.54
C LYS A 136 2.66 11.93 -16.09
N ILE A 137 1.53 11.95 -15.38
CA ILE A 137 0.32 12.62 -15.85
C ILE A 137 0.34 14.12 -15.50
N ALA A 138 0.95 14.52 -14.38
CA ALA A 138 1.05 15.93 -13.98
C ALA A 138 1.99 16.77 -14.87
N LYS A 139 2.96 16.14 -15.55
CA LYS A 139 3.93 16.87 -16.39
C LYS A 139 3.39 17.26 -17.77
N LYS A 140 2.27 16.67 -18.22
CA LYS A 140 1.68 16.98 -19.54
C LYS A 140 0.64 18.10 -19.49
N SER A 141 0.09 18.39 -18.30
CA SER A 141 -0.92 19.43 -18.08
C SER A 141 -0.34 20.80 -17.69
N ILE A 142 0.98 20.91 -17.54
CA ILE A 142 1.69 22.16 -17.15
C ILE A 142 2.62 22.62 -18.29
N SER A 143 2.40 22.15 -19.52
CA SER A 143 3.20 22.56 -20.69
C SER A 143 2.35 22.98 -21.90
N ASN A 144 1.18 23.57 -21.64
CA ASN A 144 0.47 24.43 -22.59
C ASN A 144 0.08 25.72 -21.88
#